data_AF-A0A1Q7Y7R4-F1
#
_entry.id   AF-A0A1Q7Y7R4-F1
#
_cell.length_a   1.000
_cell.length_b   1.000
_cell.length_c   1.000
_cell.angle_alpha   90.00
_cell.angle_beta   90.00
_cell.angle_gamma   90.00
#
_symmetry.space_group_name_H-M   'P 1'
#
loop_
_entity.id
_entity.type
_entity.pdbx_description
1 polymer ?
#
loop_
_entity_poly.entity_id
_entity_poly.type
_entity_poly.pdbx_seq_one_letter_code
_entity_poly.pdbx_strand_id
1 'polypeptide(L)'
;MAVANLFGNLSTGEFYISILLGTGQGNFNLANQLVVGSRPSFVAIGDFNNDGKADLVVTHDNTNYISILLGTGTGSFGAETKFFGTSNSLSVAVADFNGDGNADIAVTDAASSAKIFIGTGTGSFNSPTSTLLNLSNPQQVIADDFNNDGKPDLAIAHGAPNKVSLYLNDGTGHFTTRADFNAGSRPISLVSGDFNNDGKRDLAVANFDSNNVSVLLGTGDGNFGAATNFVVGTNPSFIAVGDFNADQKTDLVVANSGSNDISVLLGTGTGIFSAPMSVAVGTGPSAIAVADLDNNTSQDIAVANALSSNVSVLLNNCSPTVFTVTNTNDSGPGSLRQAILDANSNQGADLITFNISGGGVRTISPLTPLPNITDAVTIDGYTQPGASQNTQPNADNAVLLIEVEGSKLPQSATLYSGLTLNGNSTVRGLVVNRFQGSGILLSQGDNNQAPSSLVTMRA
;
A
#
# COMPACT_ATOMS: atom_id res chain seq x y z
N MET A 1 8.31 -8.25 9.94
CA MET A 1 7.78 -8.94 8.75
C MET A 1 8.09 -10.43 8.82
N ALA A 2 7.14 -11.29 8.44
CA ALA A 2 7.33 -12.73 8.26
C ALA A 2 7.09 -13.07 6.79
N VAL A 3 8.09 -13.60 6.09
CA VAL A 3 7.90 -14.15 4.74
C VAL A 3 7.56 -15.62 4.89
N ALA A 4 6.45 -16.05 4.28
CA ALA A 4 6.01 -17.44 4.24
C ALA A 4 6.36 -18.08 2.90
N ASN A 5 7.19 -19.12 2.91
CA ASN A 5 7.49 -19.93 1.73
C ASN A 5 6.94 -21.35 1.91
N LEU A 6 6.39 -21.93 0.84
CA LEU A 6 5.57 -23.13 0.84
C LEU A 6 6.40 -24.27 0.22
N PHE A 7 6.91 -25.18 1.05
CA PHE A 7 7.67 -26.33 0.58
C PHE A 7 7.10 -27.64 1.12
N GLY A 8 7.14 -28.67 0.28
CA GLY A 8 7.06 -30.06 0.70
C GLY A 8 8.45 -30.67 0.76
N ASN A 9 8.80 -31.32 1.87
CA ASN A 9 9.97 -32.19 1.90
C ASN A 9 9.57 -33.54 1.30
N LEU A 10 10.00 -33.81 0.06
CA LEU A 10 9.69 -35.04 -0.67
C LEU A 10 10.25 -36.31 0.00
N SER A 11 11.21 -36.18 0.93
CA SER A 11 11.77 -37.32 1.65
C SER A 11 11.01 -37.70 2.92
N THR A 12 10.34 -36.73 3.57
CA THR A 12 9.53 -36.97 4.79
C THR A 12 8.02 -36.98 4.51
N GLY A 13 7.58 -36.42 3.38
CA GLY A 13 6.17 -36.22 3.05
C GLY A 13 5.50 -35.08 3.83
N GLU A 14 6.27 -34.34 4.64
CA GLU A 14 5.79 -33.22 5.43
C GLU A 14 5.85 -31.91 4.63
N PHE A 15 4.84 -31.06 4.83
CA PHE A 15 4.75 -29.75 4.22
C PHE A 15 4.83 -28.67 5.29
N TYR A 16 5.52 -27.58 4.97
CA TYR A 16 5.80 -26.52 5.93
C TYR A 16 5.54 -25.14 5.35
N ILE A 17 5.19 -24.22 6.25
CA ILE A 17 5.38 -22.78 6.07
C ILE A 17 6.68 -22.39 6.77
N SER A 18 7.54 -21.69 6.05
CA SER A 18 8.74 -21.09 6.65
C SER A 18 8.42 -19.68 7.16
N ILE A 19 8.71 -19.35 8.41
CA ILE A 19 8.54 -18.00 8.98
C ILE A 19 9.91 -17.34 9.10
N LEU A 20 10.16 -16.29 8.33
CA LEU A 20 11.42 -15.53 8.36
C LEU A 20 11.24 -14.21 9.10
N LEU A 21 11.80 -14.09 10.31
CA LEU A 21 11.72 -12.85 11.10
C LEU A 21 12.79 -11.85 10.71
N GLY A 22 12.38 -10.65 10.30
CA GLY A 22 13.30 -9.56 9.96
C GLY A 22 14.14 -9.13 11.18
N THR A 23 15.40 -8.76 10.93
CA THR A 23 16.30 -8.23 11.96
C THR A 23 16.19 -6.72 12.14
N GLY A 24 15.50 -6.03 11.22
CA GLY A 24 15.49 -4.56 11.14
C GLY A 24 16.74 -3.97 10.50
N GLN A 25 17.56 -4.79 9.80
CA GLN A 25 18.76 -4.37 9.08
C GLN A 25 18.76 -4.86 7.63
N GLY A 26 17.57 -5.06 7.05
CA GLY A 26 17.44 -5.53 5.66
C GLY A 26 17.77 -7.01 5.46
N ASN A 27 17.72 -7.82 6.52
CA ASN A 27 17.91 -9.27 6.43
C ASN A 27 16.98 -10.02 7.42
N PHE A 28 16.95 -11.34 7.30
CA PHE A 28 16.11 -12.22 8.12
C PHE A 28 16.95 -13.15 9.00
N ASN A 29 16.40 -13.49 10.16
CA ASN A 29 16.84 -14.62 10.97
C ASN A 29 16.60 -15.94 10.22
N LEU A 30 17.21 -17.02 10.73
CA LEU A 30 16.95 -18.37 10.23
C LEU A 30 15.45 -18.68 10.26
N ALA A 31 14.97 -19.31 9.20
CA ALA A 31 13.57 -19.65 9.03
C ALA A 31 13.10 -20.61 10.13
N ASN A 32 12.00 -20.27 10.79
CA ASN A 32 11.26 -21.18 11.65
C ASN A 32 10.26 -21.96 10.79
N GLN A 33 10.38 -23.29 10.72
CA GLN A 33 9.49 -24.11 9.91
C GLN A 33 8.29 -24.60 10.73
N LEU A 34 7.10 -24.31 10.23
CA LEU A 34 5.83 -24.70 10.83
C LEU A 34 5.19 -25.78 9.96
N VAL A 35 5.06 -26.99 10.51
CA VAL A 35 4.36 -28.08 9.82
C VAL A 35 2.90 -27.69 9.66
N VAL A 36 2.38 -27.73 8.43
CA VAL A 36 0.99 -27.41 8.15
C VAL A 36 0.44 -28.34 7.08
N GLY A 37 -0.66 -29.01 7.43
CA GLY A 37 -1.48 -29.79 6.51
C GLY A 37 -0.71 -30.58 5.44
N SER A 38 -1.24 -30.52 4.22
CA SER A 38 -0.63 -31.12 3.03
C SER A 38 -0.68 -30.11 1.89
N ARG A 39 0.44 -29.91 1.19
CA ARG A 39 0.58 -29.03 0.01
C ARG A 39 -0.08 -27.65 0.21
N PRO A 40 0.42 -26.83 1.15
CA PRO A 40 -0.12 -25.49 1.32
C PRO A 40 0.09 -24.69 0.02
N SER A 41 -0.93 -23.93 -0.39
CA SER A 41 -1.00 -23.24 -1.70
C SER A 41 -0.95 -21.72 -1.57
N PHE A 42 -1.59 -21.16 -0.54
CA PHE A 42 -1.60 -19.72 -0.25
C PHE A 42 -1.74 -19.49 1.25
N VAL A 43 -1.21 -18.37 1.73
CA VAL A 43 -1.31 -17.94 3.12
C VAL A 43 -1.75 -16.48 3.17
N ALA A 44 -2.64 -16.16 4.10
CA ALA A 44 -2.99 -14.78 4.43
C ALA A 44 -2.89 -14.58 5.95
N ILE A 45 -2.80 -13.30 6.34
CA ILE A 45 -2.67 -12.86 7.73
C ILE A 45 -3.98 -12.18 8.14
N GLY A 46 -4.42 -12.42 9.38
CA GLY A 46 -5.55 -11.74 10.00
C GLY A 46 -5.45 -11.82 11.52
N ASP A 47 -6.33 -11.14 12.24
CA ASP A 47 -6.55 -11.36 13.68
C ASP A 47 -7.88 -12.11 13.80
N PHE A 48 -7.83 -13.44 13.91
CA PHE A 48 -9.04 -14.28 13.87
C PHE A 48 -9.65 -14.49 15.27
N ASN A 49 -8.93 -14.09 16.34
CA ASN A 49 -9.35 -14.24 17.73
C ASN A 49 -9.45 -12.92 18.51
N ASN A 50 -9.29 -11.78 17.84
CA ASN A 50 -9.36 -10.43 18.38
C ASN A 50 -8.37 -10.16 19.53
N ASP A 51 -7.19 -10.79 19.49
CA ASP A 51 -6.15 -10.61 20.52
C ASP A 51 -5.07 -9.57 20.13
N GLY A 52 -5.22 -8.95 18.95
CA GLY A 52 -4.33 -7.93 18.41
C GLY A 52 -3.04 -8.48 17.82
N LYS A 53 -2.91 -9.81 17.64
CA LYS A 53 -1.74 -10.43 17.05
C LYS A 53 -2.08 -11.02 15.68
N ALA A 54 -1.04 -11.08 14.85
CA ALA A 54 -1.15 -11.69 13.53
C ALA A 54 -1.27 -13.21 13.64
N ASP A 55 -2.39 -13.75 13.16
CA ASP A 55 -2.66 -15.15 12.92
C ASP A 55 -2.47 -15.51 11.44
N LEU A 56 -2.47 -16.80 11.11
CA LEU A 56 -2.40 -17.28 9.74
C LEU A 56 -3.65 -18.06 9.34
N VAL A 57 -4.12 -17.82 8.12
CA VAL A 57 -4.99 -18.74 7.38
C VAL A 57 -4.21 -19.33 6.21
N VAL A 58 -4.30 -20.65 6.05
CA VAL A 58 -3.54 -21.43 5.07
C VAL A 58 -4.50 -22.25 4.23
N THR A 59 -4.41 -22.07 2.92
CA THR A 59 -5.10 -22.90 1.93
C THR A 59 -4.20 -24.05 1.49
N HIS A 60 -4.82 -25.13 1.07
CA HIS A 60 -4.16 -26.37 0.71
C HIS A 60 -4.68 -26.92 -0.62
N ASP A 61 -3.77 -27.51 -1.37
CA ASP A 61 -4.06 -28.32 -2.56
C ASP A 61 -4.24 -29.80 -2.17
N ASN A 62 -5.11 -30.52 -2.88
CA ASN A 62 -5.49 -31.91 -2.61
C ASN A 62 -6.05 -32.18 -1.21
N THR A 63 -6.77 -31.21 -0.63
CA THR A 63 -7.50 -31.36 0.62
C THR A 63 -8.89 -30.70 0.53
N ASN A 64 -9.72 -30.92 1.54
CA ASN A 64 -11.05 -30.32 1.67
C ASN A 64 -11.15 -29.35 2.87
N TYR A 65 -10.00 -28.85 3.34
CA TYR A 65 -9.92 -27.95 4.48
C TYR A 65 -8.92 -26.82 4.26
N ILE A 66 -9.15 -25.74 4.98
CA ILE A 66 -8.16 -24.70 5.27
C ILE A 66 -7.67 -24.87 6.70
N SER A 67 -6.56 -24.20 7.02
CA SER A 67 -6.00 -24.23 8.37
C SER A 67 -5.84 -22.84 8.96
N ILE A 68 -6.09 -22.73 10.26
CA ILE A 68 -5.90 -21.53 11.05
C ILE A 68 -4.83 -21.81 12.10
N LEU A 69 -3.88 -20.89 12.25
CA LEU A 69 -2.79 -20.98 13.21
C LEU A 69 -2.73 -19.64 13.97
N LEU A 70 -3.10 -19.68 15.25
CA LEU A 70 -3.15 -18.48 16.09
C LEU A 70 -1.75 -18.03 16.49
N GLY A 71 -1.45 -16.75 16.32
CA GLY A 71 -0.17 -16.14 16.57
C GLY A 71 0.08 -15.85 18.05
N THR A 72 1.34 -15.99 18.47
CA THR A 72 1.78 -15.56 19.79
C THR A 72 2.22 -14.09 19.82
N GLY A 73 2.29 -13.43 18.66
CA GLY A 73 2.79 -12.07 18.49
C GLY A 73 4.32 -11.97 18.37
N THR A 74 5.03 -13.10 18.42
CA THR A 74 6.50 -13.17 18.39
C THR A 74 7.05 -13.92 17.18
N GLY A 75 6.22 -14.17 16.15
CA GLY A 75 6.57 -15.04 15.02
C GLY A 75 6.43 -16.54 15.29
N SER A 76 5.86 -16.91 16.44
CA SER A 76 5.46 -18.29 16.75
C SER A 76 3.95 -18.43 16.63
N PHE A 77 3.50 -19.64 16.35
CA PHE A 77 2.09 -19.96 16.15
C PHE A 77 1.69 -21.18 16.97
N GLY A 78 0.43 -21.21 17.39
CA GLY A 78 -0.20 -22.35 18.04
C GLY A 78 -0.40 -23.53 17.08
N ALA A 79 -1.04 -24.58 17.61
CA ALA A 79 -1.36 -25.75 16.82
C ALA A 79 -2.34 -25.44 15.68
N GLU A 80 -2.18 -26.15 14.57
CA GLU A 80 -3.05 -26.08 13.41
C GLU A 80 -4.48 -26.48 13.76
N THR A 81 -5.45 -25.60 13.46
CA THR A 81 -6.88 -25.92 13.51
C THR A 81 -7.43 -26.01 12.10
N LYS A 82 -8.14 -27.09 11.77
CA LYS A 82 -8.63 -27.37 10.41
C LYS A 82 -10.12 -27.08 10.27
N PHE A 83 -10.49 -26.33 9.23
CA PHE A 83 -11.87 -26.02 8.90
C PHE A 83 -12.22 -26.60 7.53
N PHE A 84 -13.20 -27.50 7.52
CA PHE A 84 -13.63 -28.24 6.34
C PHE A 84 -14.71 -27.49 5.56
N GLY A 85 -14.81 -27.75 4.26
CA GLY A 85 -15.88 -27.20 3.40
C GLY A 85 -15.41 -26.63 2.06
N THR A 86 -14.09 -26.64 1.82
CA THR A 86 -13.47 -26.29 0.55
C THR A 86 -13.13 -27.55 -0.25
N SER A 87 -12.68 -27.40 -1.50
CA SER A 87 -12.20 -28.51 -2.32
C SER A 87 -10.99 -28.08 -3.16
N ASN A 88 -9.78 -28.38 -2.67
CA ASN A 88 -8.50 -27.92 -3.21
C ASN A 88 -8.48 -26.38 -3.29
N SER A 89 -8.37 -25.76 -2.13
CA SER A 89 -8.34 -24.31 -1.98
C SER A 89 -7.11 -23.68 -2.64
N LEU A 90 -7.33 -22.55 -3.33
CA LEU A 90 -6.33 -21.90 -4.17
C LEU A 90 -5.85 -20.57 -3.59
N SER A 91 -6.78 -19.74 -3.12
CA SER A 91 -6.51 -18.42 -2.56
C SER A 91 -7.55 -18.07 -1.52
N VAL A 92 -7.19 -17.19 -0.58
CA VAL A 92 -8.05 -16.70 0.50
C VAL A 92 -7.92 -15.18 0.64
N ALA A 93 -9.06 -14.51 0.77
CA ALA A 93 -9.16 -13.10 1.19
C ALA A 93 -9.70 -13.03 2.61
N VAL A 94 -9.27 -12.01 3.37
CA VAL A 94 -9.65 -11.78 4.77
C VAL A 94 -10.27 -10.38 4.87
N ALA A 95 -11.48 -10.27 5.41
CA ALA A 95 -12.17 -9.00 5.69
C ALA A 95 -13.36 -9.24 6.63
N ASP A 96 -13.99 -8.20 7.16
CA ASP A 96 -15.26 -8.30 7.89
C ASP A 96 -16.43 -8.20 6.87
N PHE A 97 -16.99 -9.33 6.44
CA PHE A 97 -18.01 -9.36 5.39
C PHE A 97 -19.42 -9.15 5.92
N ASN A 98 -19.67 -9.36 7.22
CA ASN A 98 -21.00 -9.21 7.82
C ASN A 98 -21.12 -8.00 8.78
N GLY A 99 -20.05 -7.21 8.95
CA GLY A 99 -20.01 -6.02 9.77
C GLY A 99 -20.04 -6.28 11.28
N ASP A 100 -19.65 -7.48 11.73
CA ASP A 100 -19.66 -7.84 13.15
C ASP A 100 -18.35 -7.54 13.90
N GLY A 101 -17.35 -7.04 13.18
CA GLY A 101 -16.04 -6.66 13.70
C GLY A 101 -15.04 -7.81 13.79
N ASN A 102 -15.41 -9.03 13.38
CA ASN A 102 -14.50 -10.18 13.34
C ASN A 102 -13.94 -10.40 11.93
N ALA A 103 -12.75 -10.98 11.84
CA ALA A 103 -12.20 -11.38 10.56
C ALA A 103 -12.94 -12.59 9.97
N ASP A 104 -13.59 -12.39 8.82
CA ASP A 104 -14.16 -13.41 7.96
C ASP A 104 -13.17 -13.78 6.84
N ILE A 105 -13.50 -14.85 6.09
CA ILE A 105 -12.68 -15.28 4.95
C ILE A 105 -13.50 -15.69 3.73
N ALA A 106 -12.96 -15.39 2.55
CA ALA A 106 -13.46 -15.85 1.27
C ALA A 106 -12.39 -16.73 0.61
N VAL A 107 -12.71 -18.00 0.35
CA VAL A 107 -11.76 -19.00 -0.17
C VAL A 107 -12.18 -19.47 -1.54
N THR A 108 -11.34 -19.25 -2.56
CA THR A 108 -11.54 -19.86 -3.89
C THR A 108 -11.01 -21.27 -3.92
N ASP A 109 -11.67 -22.14 -4.68
CA ASP A 109 -11.30 -23.54 -4.77
C ASP A 109 -11.45 -24.15 -6.18
N ALA A 110 -10.81 -25.31 -6.38
CA ALA A 110 -10.79 -25.98 -7.68
C ALA A 110 -12.16 -26.56 -8.09
N ALA A 111 -13.16 -26.57 -7.20
CA ALA A 111 -14.54 -26.92 -7.51
C ALA A 111 -15.29 -25.79 -8.24
N SER A 112 -14.56 -24.79 -8.78
CA SER A 112 -15.12 -23.64 -9.49
C SER A 112 -16.04 -22.81 -8.60
N SER A 113 -15.63 -22.64 -7.33
CA SER A 113 -16.42 -21.93 -6.33
C SER A 113 -15.57 -21.00 -5.45
N ALA A 114 -16.24 -20.07 -4.77
CA ALA A 114 -15.70 -19.36 -3.62
C ALA A 114 -16.60 -19.57 -2.42
N LYS A 115 -16.00 -19.97 -1.29
CA LYS A 115 -16.66 -20.25 -0.02
C LYS A 115 -16.46 -19.09 0.94
N ILE A 116 -17.55 -18.56 1.48
CA ILE A 116 -17.51 -17.48 2.47
C ILE A 116 -17.72 -18.08 3.86
N PHE A 117 -16.73 -17.93 4.73
CA PHE A 117 -16.81 -18.37 6.12
C PHE A 117 -16.84 -17.16 7.04
N ILE A 118 -17.86 -17.10 7.89
CA ILE A 118 -18.00 -16.04 8.88
C ILE A 118 -17.24 -16.43 10.14
N GLY A 119 -16.31 -15.57 10.56
CA GLY A 119 -15.50 -15.70 11.74
C GLY A 119 -16.32 -15.49 13.01
N THR A 120 -15.94 -16.18 14.09
CA THR A 120 -16.60 -16.03 15.40
C THR A 120 -15.82 -15.13 16.36
N GLY A 121 -14.69 -14.56 15.92
CA GLY A 121 -13.80 -13.76 16.76
C GLY A 121 -13.05 -14.56 17.82
N THR A 122 -12.95 -15.88 17.67
CA THR A 122 -12.31 -16.79 18.63
C THR A 122 -11.30 -17.75 17.98
N GLY A 123 -10.90 -17.46 16.75
CA GLY A 123 -10.09 -18.35 15.91
C GLY A 123 -10.90 -19.48 15.26
N SER A 124 -12.24 -19.36 15.25
CA SER A 124 -13.16 -20.33 14.67
C SER A 124 -14.07 -19.69 13.61
N PHE A 125 -14.60 -20.54 12.74
CA PHE A 125 -15.47 -20.14 11.63
C PHE A 125 -16.76 -20.97 11.63
N ASN A 126 -17.86 -20.32 11.28
CA ASN A 126 -19.12 -20.98 10.99
C ASN A 126 -19.00 -21.80 9.69
N SER A 127 -19.92 -22.75 9.49
CA SER A 127 -20.06 -23.39 8.17
C SER A 127 -20.35 -22.32 7.10
N PRO A 128 -19.90 -22.51 5.84
CA PRO A 128 -20.02 -21.47 4.82
C PRO A 128 -21.44 -20.93 4.69
N THR A 129 -21.61 -19.63 4.92
CA THR A 129 -22.92 -18.95 4.84
C THR A 129 -23.32 -18.66 3.41
N SER A 130 -22.35 -18.53 2.51
CA SER A 130 -22.53 -18.31 1.08
C SER A 130 -21.53 -19.12 0.26
N THR A 131 -21.94 -19.49 -0.97
CA THR A 131 -21.05 -20.08 -1.97
C THR A 131 -21.30 -19.39 -3.30
N LEU A 132 -20.26 -18.79 -3.86
CA LEU A 132 -20.25 -18.32 -5.24
C LEU A 132 -19.95 -19.50 -6.15
N LEU A 133 -20.81 -19.74 -7.14
CA LEU A 133 -20.70 -20.88 -8.05
C LEU A 133 -20.37 -20.43 -9.47
N ASN A 134 -19.95 -21.39 -10.30
CA ASN A 134 -19.63 -21.18 -11.71
C ASN A 134 -18.45 -20.20 -11.92
N LEU A 135 -17.48 -20.22 -11.01
CA LEU A 135 -16.21 -19.53 -11.16
C LEU A 135 -15.33 -20.39 -12.07
N SER A 136 -15.32 -20.15 -13.37
CA SER A 136 -14.44 -20.90 -14.26
C SER A 136 -12.98 -20.58 -13.92
N ASN A 137 -12.19 -21.61 -13.59
CA ASN A 137 -10.76 -21.52 -13.27
C ASN A 137 -10.38 -20.31 -12.38
N PRO A 138 -10.91 -20.21 -11.14
CA PRO A 138 -10.58 -19.12 -10.25
C PRO A 138 -9.12 -19.24 -9.81
N GLN A 139 -8.44 -18.11 -9.62
CA GLN A 139 -7.03 -18.08 -9.26
C GLN A 139 -6.82 -17.39 -7.91
N GLN A 140 -6.84 -16.05 -7.90
CA GLN A 140 -6.75 -15.25 -6.68
C GLN A 140 -8.09 -14.58 -6.38
N VAL A 141 -8.41 -14.44 -5.09
CA VAL A 141 -9.48 -13.59 -4.58
C VAL A 141 -8.88 -12.52 -3.67
N ILE A 142 -9.37 -11.29 -3.78
CA ILE A 142 -9.07 -10.19 -2.86
C ILE A 142 -10.36 -9.54 -2.37
N ALA A 143 -10.29 -8.84 -1.23
CA ALA A 143 -11.39 -8.08 -0.67
C ALA A 143 -11.01 -6.59 -0.54
N ASP A 144 -11.91 -5.70 -0.96
CA ASP A 144 -11.81 -4.25 -0.83
C ASP A 144 -13.20 -3.63 -1.05
N ASP A 145 -13.39 -2.33 -0.78
CA ASP A 145 -14.63 -1.61 -1.04
C ASP A 145 -14.62 -1.05 -2.48
N PHE A 146 -15.20 -1.78 -3.44
CA PHE A 146 -15.12 -1.43 -4.86
C PHE A 146 -16.25 -0.51 -5.33
N ASN A 147 -17.26 -0.28 -4.49
CA ASN A 147 -18.40 0.60 -4.76
C ASN A 147 -18.52 1.78 -3.77
N ASN A 148 -17.51 1.97 -2.92
CA ASN A 148 -17.42 3.02 -1.91
C ASN A 148 -18.62 3.05 -0.93
N ASP A 149 -19.21 1.89 -0.60
CA ASP A 149 -20.33 1.77 0.32
C ASP A 149 -19.94 1.40 1.76
N GLY A 150 -18.64 1.21 2.00
CA GLY A 150 -18.05 0.87 3.29
C GLY A 150 -18.08 -0.62 3.62
N LYS A 151 -18.49 -1.49 2.68
CA LYS A 151 -18.54 -2.94 2.88
C LYS A 151 -17.50 -3.63 2.00
N PRO A 152 -16.74 -4.60 2.54
CA PRO A 152 -15.80 -5.35 1.73
C PRO A 152 -16.52 -6.19 0.67
N ASP A 153 -16.23 -5.88 -0.58
CA ASP A 153 -16.62 -6.62 -1.78
C ASP A 153 -15.52 -7.64 -2.14
N LEU A 154 -15.72 -8.44 -3.20
CA LEU A 154 -14.72 -9.40 -3.69
C LEU A 154 -14.39 -9.21 -5.16
N ALA A 155 -13.10 -9.22 -5.48
CA ALA A 155 -12.60 -9.35 -6.85
C ALA A 155 -11.88 -10.68 -7.04
N ILE A 156 -12.20 -11.42 -8.11
CA ILE A 156 -11.69 -12.77 -8.38
C ILE A 156 -11.10 -12.85 -9.78
N ALA A 157 -9.83 -13.23 -9.91
CA ALA A 157 -9.20 -13.52 -11.21
C ALA A 157 -9.59 -14.91 -11.73
N HIS A 158 -9.86 -14.99 -13.03
CA HIS A 158 -10.23 -16.20 -13.75
C HIS A 158 -9.24 -16.49 -14.89
N GLY A 159 -8.39 -17.50 -14.70
CA GLY A 159 -7.39 -17.91 -15.69
C GLY A 159 -8.02 -18.32 -17.03
N ALA A 160 -9.27 -18.77 -17.00
CA ALA A 160 -10.16 -18.90 -18.16
C ALA A 160 -11.57 -18.53 -17.67
N PRO A 161 -12.27 -17.53 -18.24
CA PRO A 161 -12.12 -17.01 -19.60
C PRO A 161 -11.35 -15.68 -19.72
N ASN A 162 -10.25 -15.48 -18.99
CA ASN A 162 -9.44 -14.23 -19.02
C ASN A 162 -10.18 -13.01 -18.46
N LYS A 163 -10.79 -13.18 -17.29
CA LYS A 163 -11.64 -12.17 -16.66
C LYS A 163 -11.28 -11.93 -15.20
N VAL A 164 -11.68 -10.77 -14.70
CA VAL A 164 -11.88 -10.54 -13.27
C VAL A 164 -13.38 -10.41 -13.02
N SER A 165 -13.91 -11.16 -12.05
CA SER A 165 -15.29 -11.00 -11.60
C SER A 165 -15.31 -10.17 -10.33
N LEU A 166 -16.16 -9.14 -10.28
CA LEU A 166 -16.48 -8.39 -9.07
C LEU A 166 -17.79 -8.90 -8.48
N TYR A 167 -17.82 -9.08 -7.16
CA TYR A 167 -18.98 -9.49 -6.38
C TYR A 167 -19.22 -8.47 -5.28
N LEU A 168 -20.37 -7.76 -5.37
CA LEU A 168 -20.73 -6.76 -4.36
C LEU A 168 -21.40 -7.40 -3.14
N ASN A 169 -20.95 -7.02 -1.96
CA ASN A 169 -21.44 -7.47 -0.67
C ASN A 169 -22.62 -6.61 -0.19
N ASP A 170 -23.68 -7.23 0.32
CA ASP A 170 -24.78 -6.48 0.93
C ASP A 170 -24.52 -6.05 2.38
N GLY A 171 -23.40 -6.50 2.97
CA GLY A 171 -22.96 -6.21 4.33
C GLY A 171 -23.39 -7.27 5.34
N THR A 172 -23.93 -8.39 4.87
CA THR A 172 -24.34 -9.53 5.71
C THR A 172 -23.54 -10.81 5.40
N GLY A 173 -22.48 -10.68 4.61
CA GLY A 173 -21.71 -11.81 4.06
C GLY A 173 -22.36 -12.45 2.82
N HIS A 174 -23.39 -11.80 2.25
CA HIS A 174 -24.06 -12.23 1.03
C HIS A 174 -23.65 -11.34 -0.15
N PHE A 175 -23.21 -11.99 -1.24
CA PHE A 175 -22.72 -11.31 -2.43
C PHE A 175 -23.69 -11.48 -3.59
N THR A 176 -24.17 -10.37 -4.15
CA THR A 176 -25.38 -10.37 -4.98
C THR A 176 -25.16 -9.93 -6.42
N THR A 177 -24.27 -8.97 -6.67
CA THR A 177 -24.03 -8.42 -8.01
C THR A 177 -22.72 -8.93 -8.56
N ARG A 178 -22.77 -9.69 -9.66
CA ARG A 178 -21.58 -10.11 -10.42
C ARG A 178 -21.39 -9.22 -11.64
N ALA A 179 -20.25 -8.56 -11.73
CA ALA A 179 -19.78 -7.89 -12.95
C ALA A 179 -18.49 -8.55 -13.43
N ASP A 180 -18.33 -8.69 -14.75
CA ASP A 180 -17.21 -9.36 -15.39
C ASP A 180 -16.40 -8.34 -16.20
N PHE A 181 -15.10 -8.27 -15.95
CA PHE A 181 -14.17 -7.36 -16.61
C PHE A 181 -13.11 -8.13 -17.37
N ASN A 182 -12.78 -7.68 -18.58
CA ASN A 182 -11.73 -8.31 -19.37
C ASN A 182 -10.35 -7.92 -18.82
N ALA A 183 -9.46 -8.90 -18.71
CA ALA A 183 -8.04 -8.70 -18.44
C ALA A 183 -7.20 -9.28 -19.60
N GLY A 184 -5.89 -9.36 -19.42
CA GLY A 184 -5.00 -10.10 -20.30
C GLY A 184 -5.20 -11.62 -20.22
N SER A 185 -4.35 -12.37 -20.90
CA SER A 185 -4.48 -13.83 -20.99
C SER A 185 -3.99 -14.52 -19.73
N ARG A 186 -4.83 -15.40 -19.17
CA ARG A 186 -4.62 -16.15 -17.94
C ARG A 186 -4.25 -15.25 -16.75
N PRO A 187 -5.17 -14.40 -16.27
CA PRO A 187 -4.95 -13.63 -15.05
C PRO A 187 -4.83 -14.60 -13.88
N ILE A 188 -3.79 -14.43 -13.06
CA ILE A 188 -3.52 -15.32 -11.92
C ILE A 188 -3.33 -14.59 -10.60
N SER A 189 -2.98 -13.32 -10.63
CA SER A 189 -2.82 -12.51 -9.43
C SER A 189 -3.38 -11.10 -9.65
N LEU A 190 -3.98 -10.52 -8.61
CA LEU A 190 -4.50 -9.16 -8.63
C LEU A 190 -4.31 -8.46 -7.29
N VAL A 191 -4.27 -7.14 -7.35
CA VAL A 191 -4.21 -6.20 -6.22
C VAL A 191 -5.12 -5.02 -6.49
N SER A 192 -5.65 -4.44 -5.42
CA SER A 192 -6.41 -3.18 -5.46
C SER A 192 -5.57 -2.02 -4.91
N GLY A 193 -5.87 -0.82 -5.37
CA GLY A 193 -5.21 0.42 -4.96
C GLY A 193 -5.87 1.63 -5.60
N ASP A 194 -5.50 2.84 -5.22
CA ASP A 194 -5.83 4.04 -5.98
C ASP A 194 -4.62 4.36 -6.87
N PHE A 195 -4.71 4.07 -8.15
CA PHE A 195 -3.60 4.22 -9.10
C PHE A 195 -3.67 5.54 -9.88
N ASN A 196 -4.79 6.26 -9.80
CA ASN A 196 -5.03 7.53 -10.47
C ASN A 196 -5.34 8.71 -9.52
N ASN A 197 -5.22 8.49 -8.22
CA ASN A 197 -5.46 9.45 -7.14
C ASN A 197 -6.87 10.05 -7.16
N ASP A 198 -7.89 9.31 -7.61
CA ASP A 198 -9.27 9.79 -7.66
C ASP A 198 -10.12 9.36 -6.45
N GLY A 199 -9.51 8.65 -5.50
CA GLY A 199 -10.14 8.16 -4.27
C GLY A 199 -10.99 6.91 -4.46
N LYS A 200 -10.91 6.24 -5.61
CA LYS A 200 -11.67 5.01 -5.90
C LYS A 200 -10.71 3.83 -6.02
N ARG A 201 -11.23 2.63 -5.76
CA ARG A 201 -10.45 1.40 -5.89
C ARG A 201 -10.33 0.99 -7.34
N ASP A 202 -9.09 0.97 -7.82
CA ASP A 202 -8.65 0.40 -9.08
C ASP A 202 -8.17 -1.04 -8.90
N LEU A 203 -7.93 -1.74 -10.01
CA LEU A 203 -7.37 -3.09 -10.04
C LEU A 203 -6.15 -3.18 -10.96
N ALA A 204 -5.09 -3.85 -10.48
CA ALA A 204 -3.96 -4.26 -11.28
C ALA A 204 -3.88 -5.80 -11.29
N VAL A 205 -3.79 -6.40 -12.47
CA VAL A 205 -3.97 -7.84 -12.71
C VAL A 205 -2.77 -8.38 -13.48
N ALA A 206 -2.01 -9.30 -12.89
CA ALA A 206 -0.92 -10.01 -13.54
C ALA A 206 -1.45 -11.12 -14.44
N ASN A 207 -1.14 -11.04 -15.74
CA ASN A 207 -1.62 -11.96 -16.75
C ASN A 207 -0.48 -12.86 -17.24
N PHE A 208 -0.50 -14.12 -16.79
CA PHE A 208 0.60 -15.05 -16.97
C PHE A 208 0.96 -15.24 -18.45
N ASP A 209 -0.02 -15.54 -19.30
CA ASP A 209 0.26 -15.96 -20.68
C ASP A 209 0.52 -14.79 -21.63
N SER A 210 0.02 -13.58 -21.31
CA SER A 210 0.26 -12.38 -22.13
C SER A 210 1.45 -11.53 -21.67
N ASN A 211 2.18 -11.94 -20.63
CA ASN A 211 3.37 -11.24 -20.12
C ASN A 211 3.14 -9.73 -19.87
N ASN A 212 1.99 -9.42 -19.28
CA ASN A 212 1.59 -8.04 -19.00
C ASN A 212 0.77 -7.94 -17.70
N VAL A 213 0.64 -6.71 -17.21
CA VAL A 213 -0.32 -6.34 -16.18
C VAL A 213 -1.45 -5.55 -16.83
N SER A 214 -2.70 -5.90 -16.54
CA SER A 214 -3.87 -5.10 -16.87
C SER A 214 -4.21 -4.19 -15.70
N VAL A 215 -4.34 -2.88 -15.95
CA VAL A 215 -4.83 -1.90 -14.99
C VAL A 215 -6.24 -1.48 -15.40
N LEU A 216 -7.19 -1.63 -14.48
CA LEU A 216 -8.59 -1.27 -14.65
C LEU A 216 -8.94 -0.18 -13.64
N LEU A 217 -9.24 1.02 -14.13
CA LEU A 217 -9.60 2.15 -13.28
C LEU A 217 -11.04 2.04 -12.80
N GLY A 218 -11.26 2.14 -11.49
CA GLY A 218 -12.55 2.03 -10.84
C GLY A 218 -13.41 3.26 -11.08
N THR A 219 -14.69 3.07 -11.32
CA THR A 219 -15.65 4.19 -11.41
C THR A 219 -16.27 4.55 -10.06
N GLY A 220 -16.05 3.71 -9.03
CA GLY A 220 -16.48 3.93 -7.65
C GLY A 220 -17.92 3.48 -7.37
N ASP A 221 -18.57 2.83 -8.32
CA ASP A 221 -19.93 2.28 -8.24
C ASP A 221 -19.94 0.76 -8.52
N GLY A 222 -18.82 0.07 -8.27
CA GLY A 222 -18.67 -1.36 -8.56
C GLY A 222 -18.46 -1.66 -10.04
N ASN A 223 -17.91 -0.71 -10.80
CA ASN A 223 -17.63 -0.87 -12.21
C ASN A 223 -16.21 -0.36 -12.54
N PHE A 224 -15.69 -0.75 -13.70
CA PHE A 224 -14.33 -0.43 -14.12
C PHE A 224 -14.29 0.03 -15.58
N GLY A 225 -13.34 0.92 -15.87
CA GLY A 225 -12.96 1.28 -17.23
C GLY A 225 -12.32 0.12 -17.99
N ALA A 226 -12.04 0.34 -19.27
CA ALA A 226 -11.33 -0.63 -20.09
C ALA A 226 -9.90 -0.85 -19.57
N ALA A 227 -9.42 -2.09 -19.60
CA ALA A 227 -8.08 -2.44 -19.18
C ALA A 227 -7.01 -1.75 -20.05
N THR A 228 -6.08 -1.07 -19.39
CA THR A 228 -4.81 -0.62 -19.98
C THR A 228 -3.72 -1.63 -19.65
N ASN A 229 -2.96 -2.07 -20.65
CA ASN A 229 -1.99 -3.16 -20.46
C ASN A 229 -0.54 -2.64 -20.48
N PHE A 230 0.25 -3.05 -19.50
CA PHE A 230 1.66 -2.72 -19.35
C PHE A 230 2.50 -3.99 -19.48
N VAL A 231 3.48 -4.00 -20.38
CA VAL A 231 4.37 -5.15 -20.58
C VAL A 231 5.27 -5.32 -19.36
N VAL A 232 5.47 -6.56 -18.94
CA VAL A 232 6.39 -6.94 -17.85
C VAL A 232 7.27 -8.11 -18.28
N GLY A 233 7.99 -8.73 -17.35
CA GLY A 233 8.75 -9.95 -17.61
C GLY A 233 7.88 -11.15 -18.01
N THR A 234 8.54 -12.29 -18.23
CA THR A 234 7.88 -13.50 -18.74
C THR A 234 7.20 -14.28 -17.62
N ASN A 235 5.97 -14.72 -17.86
CA ASN A 235 5.14 -15.49 -16.94
C ASN A 235 5.00 -14.78 -15.56
N PRO A 236 4.41 -13.57 -15.51
CA PRO A 236 4.18 -12.86 -14.26
C PRO A 236 3.33 -13.73 -13.33
N SER A 237 3.82 -13.98 -12.12
CA SER A 237 3.28 -14.93 -11.13
C SER A 237 2.57 -14.26 -9.96
N PHE A 238 3.00 -13.04 -9.60
CA PHE A 238 2.49 -12.32 -8.43
C PHE A 238 2.67 -10.82 -8.65
N ILE A 239 1.77 -10.02 -8.10
CA ILE A 239 1.85 -8.56 -8.12
C ILE A 239 1.65 -8.01 -6.72
N ALA A 240 2.41 -6.97 -6.38
CA ALA A 240 2.23 -6.17 -5.17
C ALA A 240 2.29 -4.68 -5.51
N VAL A 241 1.76 -3.87 -4.60
CA VAL A 241 1.77 -2.40 -4.69
C VAL A 241 2.69 -1.82 -3.62
N GLY A 242 3.23 -0.64 -3.88
CA GLY A 242 4.05 0.11 -2.95
C GLY A 242 4.34 1.52 -3.45
N ASP A 243 5.10 2.29 -2.68
CA ASP A 243 5.72 3.54 -3.13
C ASP A 243 7.23 3.30 -3.11
N PHE A 244 7.81 3.00 -4.27
CA PHE A 244 9.19 2.55 -4.41
C PHE A 244 10.14 3.69 -4.77
N ASN A 245 9.64 4.87 -5.12
CA ASN A 245 10.43 6.07 -5.37
C ASN A 245 10.12 7.22 -4.38
N ALA A 246 9.34 6.94 -3.35
CA ALA A 246 8.86 7.86 -2.34
C ALA A 246 7.98 8.99 -2.88
N ASP A 247 7.45 8.97 -4.11
CA ASP A 247 6.70 10.10 -4.68
C ASP A 247 5.22 10.16 -4.26
N GLN A 248 4.81 9.29 -3.34
CA GLN A 248 3.44 9.10 -2.84
C GLN A 248 2.42 8.73 -3.92
N LYS A 249 2.88 8.16 -5.03
CA LYS A 249 2.02 7.51 -6.02
C LYS A 249 2.21 6.01 -5.90
N THR A 250 1.12 5.30 -6.16
CA THR A 250 1.15 3.85 -6.09
C THR A 250 1.91 3.28 -7.29
N ASP A 251 3.00 2.58 -7.00
CA ASP A 251 3.81 1.81 -7.93
C ASP A 251 3.41 0.32 -7.93
N LEU A 252 3.86 -0.40 -8.96
CA LEU A 252 3.68 -1.85 -9.07
C LEU A 252 5.02 -2.57 -9.04
N VAL A 253 5.06 -3.70 -8.34
CA VAL A 253 6.13 -4.69 -8.45
C VAL A 253 5.55 -6.03 -8.83
N VAL A 254 6.13 -6.68 -9.84
CA VAL A 254 5.61 -7.92 -10.43
C VAL A 254 6.70 -8.97 -10.42
N ALA A 255 6.44 -10.14 -9.84
CA ALA A 255 7.31 -11.30 -9.92
C ALA A 255 7.12 -12.01 -11.25
N ASN A 256 8.20 -12.28 -11.98
CA ASN A 256 8.14 -12.94 -13.28
C ASN A 256 8.85 -14.30 -13.21
N SER A 257 8.05 -15.34 -13.01
CA SER A 257 8.56 -16.70 -12.81
C SER A 257 9.34 -17.25 -14.01
N GLY A 258 9.02 -16.80 -15.23
CA GLY A 258 9.63 -17.28 -16.46
C GLY A 258 10.96 -16.59 -16.80
N SER A 259 11.11 -15.31 -16.44
CA SER A 259 12.36 -14.55 -16.63
C SER A 259 13.27 -14.53 -15.41
N ASN A 260 12.84 -15.04 -14.25
CA ASN A 260 13.58 -15.03 -12.98
C ASN A 260 14.00 -13.61 -12.55
N ASP A 261 13.11 -12.65 -12.78
CA ASP A 261 13.26 -11.27 -12.39
C ASP A 261 11.98 -10.76 -11.73
N ILE A 262 12.05 -9.55 -11.19
CA ILE A 262 10.87 -8.73 -10.93
C ILE A 262 10.84 -7.56 -11.91
N SER A 263 9.64 -7.05 -12.20
CA SER A 263 9.44 -5.78 -12.89
C SER A 263 8.91 -4.74 -11.90
N VAL A 264 9.59 -3.60 -11.77
CA VAL A 264 9.12 -2.43 -11.03
C VAL A 264 8.60 -1.40 -12.03
N LEU A 265 7.34 -0.98 -11.87
CA LEU A 265 6.70 0.00 -12.72
C LEU A 265 6.26 1.18 -11.85
N LEU A 266 6.83 2.36 -12.12
CA LEU A 266 6.56 3.57 -11.34
C LEU A 266 5.25 4.21 -11.81
N GLY A 267 4.34 4.49 -10.89
CA GLY A 267 3.04 5.09 -11.15
C GLY A 267 3.14 6.58 -11.40
N THR A 268 2.40 7.09 -12.37
CA THR A 268 2.31 8.54 -12.60
C THR A 268 1.24 9.21 -11.74
N GLY A 269 0.44 8.44 -11.00
CA GLY A 269 -0.74 8.92 -10.28
C GLY A 269 -1.91 9.24 -11.21
N THR A 270 -1.91 8.71 -12.44
CA THR A 270 -3.00 8.90 -13.41
C THR A 270 -3.48 7.57 -14.01
N GLY A 271 -3.18 6.44 -13.36
CA GLY A 271 -3.42 5.11 -13.91
C GLY A 271 -2.43 4.68 -15.01
N ILE A 272 -1.39 5.49 -15.26
CA ILE A 272 -0.32 5.19 -16.20
C ILE A 272 0.94 4.83 -15.42
N PHE A 273 1.71 3.89 -15.96
CA PHE A 273 2.93 3.40 -15.35
C PHE A 273 4.11 3.55 -16.30
N SER A 274 5.30 3.72 -15.74
CA SER A 274 6.55 3.80 -16.49
C SER A 274 6.90 2.49 -17.20
N ALA A 275 7.91 2.52 -18.06
CA ALA A 275 8.48 1.29 -18.61
C ALA A 275 9.07 0.45 -17.46
N PRO A 276 8.92 -0.89 -17.49
CA PRO A 276 9.34 -1.74 -16.38
C PRO A 276 10.86 -1.70 -16.18
N MET A 277 11.29 -1.46 -14.94
CA MET A 277 12.65 -1.72 -14.50
C MET A 277 12.75 -3.19 -14.08
N SER A 278 13.55 -3.98 -14.81
CA SER A 278 13.79 -5.38 -14.47
C SER A 278 14.93 -5.51 -13.46
N VAL A 279 14.71 -6.30 -12.40
CA VAL A 279 15.71 -6.65 -11.40
C VAL A 279 15.77 -8.16 -11.23
N ALA A 280 16.94 -8.75 -11.49
CA ALA A 280 17.14 -10.19 -11.34
C ALA A 280 17.00 -10.63 -9.88
N VAL A 281 16.31 -11.75 -9.66
CA VAL A 281 16.12 -12.38 -8.34
C VAL A 281 16.46 -13.87 -8.42
N GLY A 282 16.09 -14.65 -7.41
CA GLY A 282 16.22 -16.11 -7.47
C GLY A 282 15.33 -16.74 -8.54
N THR A 283 15.41 -18.06 -8.69
CA THR A 283 14.68 -18.75 -9.76
C THR A 283 13.24 -19.06 -9.36
N GLY A 284 12.31 -18.81 -10.28
CA GLY A 284 10.87 -18.99 -10.07
C GLY A 284 10.33 -18.11 -8.93
N PRO A 285 10.48 -16.77 -8.99
CA PRO A 285 9.84 -15.88 -8.04
C PRO A 285 8.31 -16.11 -8.06
N SER A 286 7.72 -16.30 -6.88
CA SER A 286 6.33 -16.76 -6.73
C SER A 286 5.47 -15.89 -5.84
N ALA A 287 6.07 -15.09 -4.96
CA ALA A 287 5.37 -14.16 -4.09
C ALA A 287 6.27 -12.98 -3.72
N ILE A 288 5.65 -11.83 -3.44
CA ILE A 288 6.33 -10.60 -3.04
C ILE A 288 5.71 -10.10 -1.74
N ALA A 289 6.56 -9.66 -0.82
CA ALA A 289 6.17 -8.86 0.35
C ALA A 289 6.88 -7.51 0.29
N VAL A 290 6.13 -6.43 0.58
CA VAL A 290 6.63 -5.05 0.58
C VAL A 290 6.54 -4.51 2.00
N ALA A 291 7.66 -4.01 2.53
CA ALA A 291 7.75 -3.37 3.84
C ALA A 291 9.09 -2.67 4.00
N ASP A 292 9.20 -1.76 4.97
CA ASP A 292 10.50 -1.28 5.45
C ASP A 292 11.19 -2.38 6.27
N LEU A 293 12.32 -2.91 5.79
CA LEU A 293 13.06 -4.03 6.39
C LEU A 293 14.33 -3.60 7.12
N ASP A 294 14.81 -2.39 6.88
CA ASP A 294 16.02 -1.83 7.48
C ASP A 294 15.77 -0.57 8.34
N ASN A 295 14.49 -0.21 8.53
CA ASN A 295 14.00 0.95 9.26
C ASN A 295 14.44 2.29 8.65
N ASN A 296 14.61 2.34 7.32
CA ASN A 296 15.02 3.55 6.61
C ASN A 296 13.84 4.38 6.07
N THR A 297 12.59 4.00 6.37
CA THR A 297 11.32 4.59 5.92
C THR A 297 10.94 4.37 4.46
N SER A 298 11.86 3.84 3.64
CA SER A 298 11.56 3.40 2.27
C SER A 298 10.96 2.00 2.29
N GLN A 299 10.09 1.72 1.33
CA GLN A 299 9.58 0.36 1.15
C GLN A 299 10.60 -0.52 0.43
N ASP A 300 11.00 -1.61 1.08
CA ASP A 300 11.82 -2.68 0.52
C ASP A 300 10.97 -3.80 -0.07
N ILE A 301 11.60 -4.65 -0.87
CA ILE A 301 10.94 -5.78 -1.55
C ILE A 301 11.62 -7.09 -1.11
N ALA A 302 10.83 -8.01 -0.56
CA ALA A 302 11.24 -9.40 -0.32
C ALA A 302 10.52 -10.34 -1.30
N VAL A 303 11.27 -11.16 -2.03
CA VAL A 303 10.75 -12.06 -3.06
C VAL A 303 11.01 -13.51 -2.69
N ALA A 304 9.95 -14.31 -2.56
CA ALA A 304 10.07 -15.75 -2.39
C ALA A 304 10.35 -16.42 -3.73
N ASN A 305 11.45 -17.17 -3.82
CA ASN A 305 11.85 -17.87 -5.03
C ASN A 305 11.62 -19.38 -4.85
N ALA A 306 10.56 -19.89 -5.45
CA ALA A 306 10.11 -21.25 -5.23
C ALA A 306 11.09 -22.29 -5.78
N LEU A 307 11.70 -22.04 -6.95
CA LEU A 307 12.57 -23.03 -7.59
C LEU A 307 14.00 -23.02 -7.04
N SER A 308 14.48 -21.91 -6.48
CA SER A 308 15.80 -21.83 -5.82
C SER A 308 15.75 -21.97 -4.31
N SER A 309 14.57 -22.13 -3.72
CA SER A 309 14.36 -22.31 -2.28
C SER A 309 15.05 -21.25 -1.41
N ASN A 310 14.94 -19.98 -1.83
CA ASN A 310 15.50 -18.85 -1.10
C ASN A 310 14.59 -17.62 -1.19
N VAL A 311 14.98 -16.56 -0.47
CA VAL A 311 14.34 -15.24 -0.52
C VAL A 311 15.35 -14.23 -1.04
N SER A 312 14.98 -13.45 -2.05
CA SER A 312 15.75 -12.27 -2.47
C SER A 312 15.24 -11.05 -1.68
N VAL A 313 16.14 -10.22 -1.18
CA VAL A 313 15.80 -8.95 -0.52
C VAL A 313 16.41 -7.82 -1.32
N LEU A 314 15.56 -6.89 -1.76
CA LEU A 314 15.96 -5.69 -2.47
C LEU A 314 15.70 -4.52 -1.54
N LEU A 315 16.78 -3.94 -1.03
CA LEU A 315 16.72 -2.77 -0.18
C LEU A 315 16.57 -1.53 -1.04
N ASN A 316 15.59 -0.72 -0.71
CA ASN A 316 15.34 0.56 -1.33
C ASN A 316 15.93 1.66 -0.44
N ASN A 317 16.73 2.54 -1.04
CA ASN A 317 17.36 3.65 -0.34
C ASN A 317 16.76 4.99 -0.76
N CYS A 318 15.46 5.02 -1.07
CA CYS A 318 14.72 6.26 -1.35
C CYS A 318 14.48 7.04 -0.05
N SER A 319 15.56 7.53 0.56
CA SER A 319 15.45 8.51 1.64
C SER A 319 15.00 9.86 1.08
N PRO A 320 14.13 10.60 1.79
CA PRO A 320 13.78 11.97 1.43
C PRO A 320 15.03 12.80 1.21
N THR A 321 15.13 13.54 0.11
CA THR A 321 16.22 14.51 0.01
C THR A 321 15.92 15.65 0.98
N VAL A 322 16.89 15.93 1.85
CA VAL A 322 16.73 16.93 2.91
C VAL A 322 17.25 18.28 2.43
N PHE A 323 16.34 19.24 2.30
CA PHE A 323 16.67 20.64 2.02
C PHE A 323 16.54 21.46 3.29
N THR A 324 17.66 21.96 3.82
CA THR A 324 17.66 22.76 5.06
C THR A 324 17.60 24.26 4.76
N VAL A 325 16.53 24.90 5.23
CA VAL A 325 16.40 26.35 5.30
C VAL A 325 17.27 26.87 6.45
N THR A 326 18.22 27.75 6.13
CA THR A 326 19.23 28.25 7.08
C THR A 326 19.16 29.75 7.31
N ASN A 327 18.40 30.48 6.49
CA ASN A 327 18.24 31.93 6.61
C ASN A 327 16.82 32.38 6.21
N THR A 328 16.50 33.64 6.49
CA THR A 328 15.20 34.27 6.21
C THR A 328 15.20 35.12 4.94
N ASN A 329 16.20 34.96 4.07
CA ASN A 329 16.26 35.71 2.82
C ASN A 329 15.10 35.32 1.89
N ASP A 330 14.63 36.24 1.05
CA ASP A 330 13.56 35.97 0.08
C ASP A 330 13.98 34.95 -1.01
N SER A 331 15.27 34.90 -1.35
CA SER A 331 15.81 34.02 -2.39
C SER A 331 17.27 33.66 -2.16
N GLY A 332 17.78 32.73 -2.97
CA GLY A 332 19.17 32.26 -2.94
C GLY A 332 19.42 31.10 -1.97
N PRO A 333 20.68 30.62 -1.89
CA PRO A 333 21.04 29.47 -1.08
C PRO A 333 20.59 29.60 0.38
N GLY A 334 19.96 28.53 0.89
CA GLY A 334 19.46 28.46 2.27
C GLY A 334 18.14 29.19 2.55
N SER A 335 17.52 29.82 1.55
CA SER A 335 16.17 30.38 1.66
C SER A 335 15.09 29.29 1.48
N LEU A 336 13.90 29.52 2.04
CA LEU A 336 12.75 28.64 1.82
C LEU A 336 12.37 28.55 0.34
N ARG A 337 12.49 29.65 -0.40
CA ARG A 337 12.25 29.67 -1.85
C ARG A 337 13.15 28.69 -2.58
N GLN A 338 14.45 28.71 -2.28
CA GLN A 338 15.40 27.81 -2.93
C GLN A 338 15.12 26.35 -2.55
N ALA A 339 14.81 26.07 -1.28
CA ALA A 339 14.44 24.72 -0.85
C ALA A 339 13.20 24.18 -1.58
N ILE A 340 12.18 25.01 -1.83
CA ILE A 340 11.01 24.62 -2.63
C ILE A 340 11.39 24.34 -4.09
N LEU A 341 12.24 25.18 -4.69
CA LEU A 341 12.70 24.98 -6.08
C LEU A 341 13.53 23.69 -6.21
N ASP A 342 14.41 23.42 -5.25
CA ASP A 342 15.24 22.23 -5.24
C ASP A 342 14.37 20.97 -5.06
N ALA A 343 13.40 21.00 -4.14
CA ALA A 343 12.43 19.93 -3.95
C ALA A 343 11.58 19.66 -5.21
N ASN A 344 11.04 20.69 -5.86
CA ASN A 344 10.31 20.54 -7.13
C ASN A 344 11.18 20.02 -8.29
N SER A 345 12.50 20.10 -8.17
CA SER A 345 13.42 19.61 -9.20
C SER A 345 13.87 18.17 -8.95
N ASN A 346 13.54 17.63 -7.79
CA ASN A 346 13.88 16.29 -7.36
C ASN A 346 12.62 15.40 -7.37
N GLN A 347 12.78 14.16 -7.80
CA GLN A 347 11.66 13.20 -7.82
C GLN A 347 11.61 12.45 -6.48
N GLY A 348 10.43 12.40 -5.86
CA GLY A 348 10.19 11.73 -4.58
C GLY A 348 9.69 12.68 -3.48
N ALA A 349 9.31 12.13 -2.33
CA ALA A 349 8.87 12.87 -1.16
C ALA A 349 10.07 13.47 -0.46
N ASP A 350 10.30 14.75 -0.69
CA ASP A 350 11.41 15.47 -0.07
C ASP A 350 11.05 16.01 1.31
N LEU A 351 12.08 16.40 2.06
CA LEU A 351 11.92 16.98 3.39
C LEU A 351 12.58 18.37 3.44
N ILE A 352 11.76 19.41 3.58
CA ILE A 352 12.24 20.75 3.89
C ILE A 352 12.30 20.92 5.41
N THR A 353 13.51 21.11 5.91
CA THR A 353 13.82 21.30 7.33
C THR A 353 14.28 22.73 7.61
N PHE A 354 14.30 23.14 8.88
CA PHE A 354 14.72 24.47 9.30
C PHE A 354 15.84 24.39 10.34
N ASN A 355 16.89 25.15 10.12
CA ASN A 355 17.97 25.37 11.08
C ASN A 355 18.48 26.81 10.96
N ILE A 356 17.57 27.77 11.19
CA ILE A 356 17.88 29.19 11.06
C ILE A 356 18.47 29.69 12.38
N SER A 357 19.70 30.23 12.32
CA SER A 357 20.38 30.82 13.48
C SER A 357 19.61 32.03 14.06
N GLY A 358 19.71 32.26 15.37
CA GLY A 358 19.10 33.41 16.05
C GLY A 358 18.30 33.03 17.30
N GLY A 359 17.59 33.99 17.90
CA GLY A 359 16.65 33.77 18.99
C GLY A 359 15.22 34.17 18.60
N GLY A 360 14.21 33.55 19.23
CA GLY A 360 12.80 33.85 18.98
C GLY A 360 12.24 33.23 17.69
N VAL A 361 11.18 33.83 17.15
CA VAL A 361 10.53 33.42 15.90
C VAL A 361 11.38 33.85 14.69
N ARG A 362 11.48 32.98 13.69
CA ARG A 362 12.15 33.21 12.41
C ARG A 362 11.13 33.60 11.38
N THR A 363 11.03 34.89 11.12
CA THR A 363 10.09 35.44 10.16
C THR A 363 10.69 35.47 8.76
N ILE A 364 10.09 34.74 7.84
CA ILE A 364 10.37 34.74 6.40
C ILE A 364 9.30 35.63 5.76
N SER A 365 9.71 36.73 5.13
CA SER A 365 8.80 37.69 4.49
C SER A 365 9.06 37.74 2.98
N PRO A 366 8.42 36.88 2.16
CA PRO A 366 8.65 36.84 0.72
C PRO A 366 8.33 38.19 0.04
N LEU A 367 9.16 38.58 -0.93
CA LEU A 367 8.97 39.80 -1.74
C LEU A 367 8.18 39.52 -3.03
N THR A 368 8.14 38.25 -3.44
CA THR A 368 7.32 37.74 -4.55
C THR A 368 6.66 36.43 -4.13
N PRO A 369 5.57 35.99 -4.78
CA PRO A 369 4.94 34.71 -4.45
C PRO A 369 5.97 33.56 -4.39
N LEU A 370 5.86 32.68 -3.39
CA LEU A 370 6.68 31.48 -3.32
C LEU A 370 6.33 30.56 -4.50
N PRO A 371 7.28 29.73 -4.98
CA PRO A 371 6.99 28.77 -6.04
C PRO A 371 5.88 27.82 -5.60
N ASN A 372 5.03 27.41 -6.54
CA ASN A 372 4.08 26.32 -6.30
C ASN A 372 4.88 25.04 -6.03
N ILE A 373 4.47 24.29 -5.01
CA ILE A 373 5.03 22.97 -4.73
C ILE A 373 4.36 21.99 -5.69
N THR A 374 5.14 21.33 -6.55
CA THR A 374 4.62 20.48 -7.64
C THR A 374 4.79 18.99 -7.40
N ASP A 375 5.73 18.63 -6.52
CA ASP A 375 6.03 17.25 -6.13
C ASP A 375 5.86 17.09 -4.63
N ALA A 376 5.73 15.84 -4.19
CA ALA A 376 5.56 15.49 -2.79
C ALA A 376 6.67 16.11 -1.92
N VAL A 377 6.29 16.92 -0.93
CA VAL A 377 7.25 17.44 0.05
C VAL A 377 6.61 17.54 1.43
N THR A 378 7.39 17.21 2.45
CA THR A 378 7.09 17.58 3.83
C THR A 378 7.86 18.84 4.19
N ILE A 379 7.15 19.92 4.51
CA ILE A 379 7.74 21.12 5.10
C ILE A 379 7.53 21.06 6.61
N ASP A 380 8.62 20.81 7.35
CA ASP A 380 8.55 20.54 8.78
C ASP A 380 9.21 21.63 9.63
N GLY A 381 8.41 22.60 10.06
CA GLY A 381 8.84 23.65 10.97
C GLY A 381 9.24 23.18 12.37
N TYR A 382 8.84 21.97 12.78
CA TYR A 382 9.26 21.41 14.08
C TYR A 382 10.74 21.00 14.11
N THR A 383 11.38 20.92 12.95
CA THR A 383 12.83 20.68 12.85
C THR A 383 13.67 21.88 13.29
N GLN A 384 13.08 23.09 13.34
CA GLN A 384 13.75 24.28 13.86
C GLN A 384 14.15 24.06 15.33
N PRO A 385 15.43 24.23 15.70
CA PRO A 385 15.87 24.11 17.08
C PRO A 385 15.03 24.94 18.06
N GLY A 386 14.42 24.27 19.04
CA GLY A 386 13.53 24.86 20.04
C GLY A 386 12.04 24.76 19.73
N ALA A 387 11.64 24.30 18.55
CA ALA A 387 10.25 24.03 18.20
C ALA A 387 9.77 22.68 18.76
N SER A 388 8.47 22.52 18.97
CA SER A 388 7.89 21.27 19.46
C SER A 388 6.44 21.08 19.01
N GLN A 389 6.06 19.84 18.74
CA GLN A 389 4.67 19.45 18.45
C GLN A 389 3.78 19.60 19.68
N ASN A 390 2.47 19.78 19.46
CA ASN A 390 1.50 19.69 20.53
C ASN A 390 1.45 18.25 21.05
N THR A 391 1.65 18.06 22.35
CA THR A 391 1.56 16.76 23.02
C THR A 391 0.33 16.63 23.90
N GLN A 392 -0.52 17.66 23.97
CA GLN A 392 -1.72 17.66 24.81
C GLN A 392 -3.01 17.54 23.98
N PRO A 393 -3.91 16.60 24.32
CA PRO A 393 -5.18 16.44 23.59
C PRO A 393 -6.13 17.64 23.69
N ASN A 394 -6.06 18.38 24.81
CA ASN A 394 -7.02 19.43 25.16
C ASN A 394 -6.36 20.80 25.46
N ALA A 395 -5.08 20.96 25.10
CA ALA A 395 -4.36 22.21 25.22
C ALA A 395 -3.41 22.34 24.03
N ASP A 396 -2.98 23.56 23.71
CA ASP A 396 -1.93 23.79 22.73
C ASP A 396 -0.62 24.11 23.48
N ASN A 397 0.30 23.15 23.50
CA ASN A 397 1.66 23.36 23.97
C ASN A 397 2.69 23.28 22.83
N ALA A 398 2.25 23.42 21.57
CA ALA A 398 3.19 23.49 20.46
C ALA A 398 4.05 24.75 20.57
N VAL A 399 5.33 24.61 20.23
CA VAL A 399 6.25 25.73 20.07
C VAL A 399 6.53 25.88 18.59
N LEU A 400 5.98 26.93 17.99
CA LEU A 400 6.19 27.28 16.58
C LEU A 400 7.22 28.40 16.48
N LEU A 401 8.32 28.13 15.78
CA LEU A 401 9.43 29.08 15.64
C LEU A 401 9.64 29.59 14.22
N ILE A 402 8.90 29.08 13.24
CA ILE A 402 8.96 29.56 11.86
C ILE A 402 7.67 30.28 11.53
N GLU A 403 7.79 31.53 11.10
CA GLU A 403 6.69 32.34 10.60
C GLU A 403 6.96 32.67 9.12
N VAL A 404 5.96 32.44 8.27
CA VAL A 404 5.95 32.87 6.88
C VAL A 404 4.86 33.93 6.75
N GLU A 405 5.25 35.17 6.42
CA GLU A 405 4.32 36.30 6.36
C GLU A 405 4.24 36.97 4.99
N GLY A 406 3.04 37.34 4.57
CA GLY A 406 2.79 37.96 3.26
C GLY A 406 2.86 39.49 3.22
N SER A 407 3.26 40.15 4.31
CA SER A 407 3.18 41.61 4.46
C SER A 407 4.02 42.41 3.45
N LYS A 408 5.04 41.78 2.86
CA LYS A 408 5.93 42.38 1.86
C LYS A 408 5.59 42.05 0.41
N LEU A 409 4.53 41.27 0.17
CA LEU A 409 4.09 40.95 -1.18
C LEU A 409 3.46 42.18 -1.87
N PRO A 410 3.59 42.32 -3.19
CA PRO A 410 2.95 43.39 -3.95
C PRO A 410 1.43 43.34 -3.77
N GLN A 411 0.78 44.51 -3.68
CA GLN A 411 -0.68 44.58 -3.83
C GLN A 411 -1.06 44.29 -5.28
N SER A 412 -1.96 43.33 -5.48
CA SER A 412 -2.40 42.87 -6.80
C SER A 412 -3.89 42.56 -6.78
N ALA A 413 -4.54 42.68 -7.94
CA ALA A 413 -5.91 42.18 -8.11
C ALA A 413 -5.98 40.65 -8.01
N THR A 414 -4.86 39.96 -8.26
CA THR A 414 -4.70 38.53 -7.98
C THR A 414 -4.26 38.34 -6.54
N LEU A 415 -5.05 37.65 -5.74
CA LEU A 415 -4.73 37.40 -4.32
C LEU A 415 -3.62 36.34 -4.23
N TYR A 416 -2.48 36.71 -3.65
CA TYR A 416 -1.36 35.79 -3.46
C TYR A 416 -1.51 34.99 -2.17
N SER A 417 -1.42 33.67 -2.30
CA SER A 417 -1.35 32.73 -1.17
C SER A 417 0.09 32.59 -0.67
N GLY A 418 0.27 32.11 0.56
CA GLY A 418 1.59 31.90 1.16
C GLY A 418 2.31 30.68 0.60
N LEU A 419 1.72 29.50 0.78
CA LEU A 419 2.15 28.26 0.16
C LEU A 419 1.03 27.72 -0.73
N THR A 420 1.38 27.18 -1.89
CA THR A 420 0.45 26.46 -2.77
C THR A 420 0.96 25.03 -2.88
N LEU A 421 0.22 24.09 -2.30
CA LEU A 421 0.56 22.68 -2.24
C LEU A 421 -0.13 21.92 -3.36
N ASN A 422 0.64 21.14 -4.12
CA ASN A 422 0.17 20.07 -4.99
C ASN A 422 0.92 18.77 -4.64
N GLY A 423 0.49 17.63 -5.18
CA GLY A 423 1.27 16.39 -5.17
C GLY A 423 1.38 15.71 -3.80
N ASN A 424 0.30 15.68 -3.01
CA ASN A 424 0.23 14.99 -1.71
C ASN A 424 1.19 15.56 -0.63
N SER A 425 1.48 16.87 -0.68
CA SER A 425 2.44 17.52 0.22
C SER A 425 1.89 17.76 1.64
N THR A 426 2.79 17.75 2.62
CA THR A 426 2.45 18.00 4.03
C THR A 426 3.17 19.25 4.55
N VAL A 427 2.44 20.14 5.23
CA VAL A 427 3.03 21.29 5.94
C VAL A 427 2.68 21.23 7.41
N ARG A 428 3.70 21.30 8.29
CA ARG A 428 3.54 21.27 9.74
C ARG A 428 4.54 22.17 10.46
N GLY A 429 4.23 22.60 11.68
CA GLY A 429 5.14 23.37 12.51
C GLY A 429 5.40 24.82 12.04
N LEU A 430 4.57 25.37 11.16
CA LEU A 430 4.68 26.73 10.64
C LEU A 430 3.52 27.63 11.11
N VAL A 431 3.81 28.92 11.28
CA VAL A 431 2.79 29.98 11.29
C VAL A 431 2.77 30.63 9.91
N VAL A 432 1.63 30.64 9.23
CA VAL A 432 1.48 31.29 7.92
C VAL A 432 0.40 32.36 7.97
N ASN A 433 0.77 33.63 7.78
CA ASN A 433 -0.14 34.76 8.03
C ASN A 433 0.10 35.96 7.11
N ARG A 434 -0.75 36.99 7.22
CA ARG A 434 -0.61 38.29 6.50
C ARG A 434 -0.54 38.17 4.97
N PHE A 435 -1.13 37.13 4.39
CA PHE A 435 -1.31 36.98 2.93
C PHE A 435 -2.65 37.59 2.49
N GLN A 436 -2.69 38.09 1.24
CA GLN A 436 -3.91 38.64 0.64
C GLN A 436 -4.89 37.51 0.24
N GLY A 437 -4.35 36.35 -0.14
CA GLY A 437 -5.10 35.11 -0.38
C GLY A 437 -5.07 34.17 0.83
N SER A 438 -5.10 32.85 0.57
CA SER A 438 -4.98 31.85 1.63
C SER A 438 -3.57 31.81 2.21
N GLY A 439 -3.42 31.56 3.51
CA GLY A 439 -2.10 31.26 4.07
C GLY A 439 -1.47 30.05 3.38
N ILE A 440 -2.24 28.95 3.31
CA ILE A 440 -1.90 27.75 2.55
C ILE A 440 -3.07 27.44 1.62
N LEU A 441 -2.78 27.23 0.34
CA LEU A 441 -3.74 26.83 -0.68
C LEU A 441 -3.48 25.36 -1.05
N LEU A 442 -4.53 24.54 -0.99
CA LEU A 442 -4.51 23.12 -1.38
C LEU A 442 -5.15 22.98 -2.77
N SER A 443 -4.48 22.30 -3.70
CA SER A 443 -5.09 21.85 -4.97
C SER A 443 -6.21 20.84 -4.71
N GLN A 444 -7.25 20.84 -5.56
CA GLN A 444 -8.29 19.81 -5.53
C GLN A 444 -7.76 18.53 -6.21
N GLY A 445 -8.01 17.36 -5.60
CA GLY A 445 -7.62 16.05 -6.14
C GLY A 445 -6.36 15.43 -5.54
N ASP A 446 -5.68 16.12 -4.63
CA ASP A 446 -4.49 15.61 -3.93
C ASP A 446 -4.77 15.44 -2.42
N ASN A 447 -4.15 14.46 -1.77
CA ASN A 447 -4.22 14.20 -0.32
C ASN A 447 -3.35 15.17 0.51
N ASN A 448 -3.27 16.44 0.13
CA ASN A 448 -2.47 17.44 0.82
C ASN A 448 -2.93 17.65 2.28
N GLN A 449 -1.98 17.71 3.22
CA GLN A 449 -2.26 17.90 4.65
C GLN A 449 -1.72 19.24 5.15
N ALA A 450 -2.61 20.05 5.73
CA ALA A 450 -2.25 21.27 6.45
C ALA A 450 -3.12 21.38 7.72
N PRO A 451 -2.56 21.70 8.90
CA PRO A 451 -3.35 21.83 10.11
C PRO A 451 -4.31 23.02 10.00
N SER A 452 -5.59 22.78 10.27
CA SER A 452 -6.65 23.80 10.32
C SER A 452 -6.57 24.73 11.54
N SER A 453 -5.70 24.43 12.51
CA SER A 453 -5.73 25.02 13.86
C SER A 453 -4.66 26.08 14.18
N LEU A 454 -3.74 26.41 13.26
CA LEU A 454 -2.61 27.33 13.58
C LEU A 454 -2.42 28.49 12.58
N VAL A 455 -3.41 28.75 11.72
CA VAL A 455 -3.54 30.02 11.01
C VAL A 455 -4.13 31.05 11.98
N THR A 456 -3.28 31.69 12.78
CA THR A 456 -3.73 32.87 13.53
C THR A 456 -3.92 34.01 12.53
N MET A 457 -5.11 34.15 11.96
CA MET A 457 -5.53 35.40 11.33
C MET A 457 -5.68 36.43 12.45
N ARG A 458 -4.59 37.13 12.79
CA ARG A 458 -4.73 38.45 13.42
C ARG A 458 -4.89 39.46 12.29
N ALA A 459 -6.08 40.05 12.25
CA ALA A 459 -6.47 41.16 11.40
C ALA A 459 -5.49 42.35 11.50
#